data_AF-A0A2P4Y408-F1
#
_entry.id   AF-A0A2P4Y408-F1
#
_cell.length_a   1.000
_cell.length_b   1.000
_cell.length_c   1.000
_cell.angle_alpha   90.00
_cell.angle_beta   90.00
_cell.angle_gamma   90.00
#
_symmetry.space_group_name_H-M   'P 1'
#
loop_
_entity.id
_entity.type
_entity.pdbx_description
1 polymer ?
#
loop_
_entity_poly.entity_id
_entity_poly.type
_entity_poly.pdbx_seq_one_letter_code
_entity_poly.pdbx_strand_id
1 'polypeptide(L)'
;MLQYLECPTPFIFGAEKQALDDAQRQLSEEGGDDLFAGAGDELLVVDLDKGAVLRGEIPCALPDSVRFDLRDALYECLKPNVSRSDHVFAHHFPSKPLVFPEIAVRGLFLRAVNKLIGDFGYHRYVWTDEFARKRTVFFDEASYLAASTPEMREFRTLFIATQAFSEFMIIINFHGFYFVVVFLKER
;
A
#
# COMPACT_ATOMS: atom_id res chain seq x y z
N MET A 1 0.11 -19.02 15.71
CA MET A 1 0.14 -17.69 15.06
C MET A 1 -0.44 -17.74 13.63
N LEU A 2 -0.30 -18.85 12.89
CA LEU A 2 -0.91 -19.01 11.55
C LEU A 2 -2.45 -18.98 11.54
N GLN A 3 -3.11 -19.20 12.68
CA GLN A 3 -4.55 -19.01 12.86
C GLN A 3 -5.03 -17.59 12.52
N TYR A 4 -4.14 -16.58 12.55
CA TYR A 4 -4.48 -15.22 12.12
C TYR A 4 -4.68 -15.07 10.60
N LEU A 5 -4.31 -16.08 9.80
CA LEU A 5 -4.59 -16.11 8.36
C LEU A 5 -6.09 -16.24 8.05
N GLU A 6 -6.90 -16.70 9.02
CA GLU A 6 -8.36 -16.78 8.93
C GLU A 6 -9.04 -15.44 9.30
N CYS A 7 -8.27 -14.38 9.56
CA CYS A 7 -8.82 -13.10 9.96
C CYS A 7 -9.59 -12.45 8.80
N PRO A 8 -10.88 -12.09 8.98
CA PRO A 8 -11.71 -11.55 7.90
C PRO A 8 -11.44 -10.06 7.60
N THR A 9 -10.59 -9.40 8.40
CA THR A 9 -10.22 -7.99 8.20
C THR A 9 -8.85 -7.88 7.54
N PRO A 10 -8.59 -6.86 6.70
CA PRO A 10 -7.30 -6.69 6.04
C PRO A 10 -6.13 -6.75 7.02
N PHE A 11 -5.12 -7.58 6.73
CA PHE A 11 -3.92 -7.73 7.54
C PHE A 11 -2.66 -7.78 6.66
N ILE A 12 -1.52 -7.48 7.28
CA ILE A 12 -0.20 -7.70 6.69
C ILE A 12 0.59 -8.54 7.69
N PHE A 13 1.11 -9.66 7.21
CA PHE A 13 1.88 -10.59 8.03
C PHE A 13 3.11 -11.06 7.26
N GLY A 14 4.25 -11.11 7.94
CA GLY A 14 5.50 -11.66 7.40
C GLY A 14 5.80 -12.99 8.08
N ALA A 15 6.11 -14.01 7.29
CA ALA A 15 6.59 -15.30 7.78
C ALA A 15 7.84 -15.74 7.03
N GLU A 16 8.70 -16.44 7.76
CA GLU A 16 9.81 -17.17 7.16
C GLU A 16 9.28 -18.38 6.39
N LYS A 17 9.81 -18.61 5.19
CA LYS A 17 9.40 -19.71 4.33
C LYS A 17 9.51 -21.08 5.01
N GLN A 18 10.59 -21.32 5.75
CA GLN A 18 10.79 -22.58 6.47
C GLN A 18 9.65 -22.86 7.46
N ALA A 19 9.20 -21.83 8.19
CA ALA A 19 8.10 -21.97 9.13
C ALA A 19 6.76 -22.25 8.42
N LEU A 20 6.54 -21.69 7.23
CA LEU A 20 5.37 -22.00 6.40
C LEU A 20 5.42 -23.43 5.85
N ASP A 21 6.58 -23.86 5.36
CA ASP A 21 6.79 -25.21 4.81
C ASP A 21 6.61 -26.28 5.90
N ASP A 22 7.11 -26.04 7.11
CA ASP A 22 6.95 -26.97 8.24
C ASP A 22 5.48 -27.01 8.72
N ALA A 23 4.78 -25.88 8.74
CA ALA A 23 3.36 -25.84 9.07
C ALA A 23 2.48 -26.56 8.02
N GLN A 24 2.79 -26.38 6.74
CA GLN A 24 2.13 -27.11 5.65
C GLN A 24 2.38 -28.62 5.78
N ARG A 25 3.61 -29.04 6.11
CA ARG A 25 3.94 -30.46 6.31
C ARG A 25 3.14 -31.05 7.48
N GLN A 26 3.10 -30.36 8.62
CA GLN A 26 2.33 -30.81 9.78
C GLN A 26 0.84 -30.92 9.46
N LEU A 27 0.27 -29.95 8.74
CA LEU A 27 -1.12 -29.99 8.30
C LEU A 27 -1.40 -31.20 7.42
N SER A 28 -0.51 -31.50 6.47
CA SER A 28 -0.63 -32.68 5.60
C SER A 28 -0.53 -33.99 6.37
N GLU A 29 0.30 -34.07 7.42
CA GLU A 29 0.39 -35.24 8.31
C GLU A 29 -0.89 -35.44 9.14
N GLU A 30 -1.55 -34.35 9.52
CA GLU A 30 -2.85 -34.34 10.21
C GLU A 30 -4.05 -34.56 9.26
N GLY A 31 -3.80 -34.74 7.96
CA GLY A 31 -4.82 -35.02 6.94
C GLY A 31 -5.49 -33.79 6.33
N GLY A 32 -4.93 -32.60 6.52
CA GLY A 32 -5.36 -31.37 5.85
C GLY A 32 -4.65 -31.15 4.50
N ASP A 33 -5.31 -30.44 3.59
CA ASP A 33 -4.80 -30.24 2.22
C ASP A 33 -3.83 -29.05 2.10
N ASP A 34 -4.29 -27.84 2.41
CA ASP A 34 -3.55 -26.60 2.14
C ASP A 34 -3.70 -25.61 3.28
N LEU A 35 -2.57 -25.05 3.72
CA LEU A 35 -2.48 -24.07 4.81
C LEU A 35 -3.32 -22.83 4.55
N PHE A 36 -3.53 -22.49 3.27
CA PHE A 36 -4.29 -21.33 2.85
C PHE A 36 -5.69 -21.68 2.31
N ALA A 37 -6.15 -22.93 2.45
CA ALA A 37 -7.43 -23.37 1.88
C ALA A 37 -8.62 -22.54 2.40
N GLY A 38 -8.60 -22.17 3.68
CA GLY A 38 -9.63 -21.34 4.30
C GLY A 38 -9.64 -19.88 3.85
N ALA A 39 -8.54 -19.39 3.27
CA ALA A 39 -8.41 -18.00 2.81
C ALA A 39 -8.71 -17.82 1.31
N GLY A 40 -8.87 -18.92 0.56
CA GLY A 40 -9.23 -18.91 -0.86
C GLY A 40 -8.31 -18.02 -1.72
N ASP A 41 -8.92 -17.31 -2.68
CA ASP A 41 -8.27 -16.33 -3.56
C ASP A 41 -8.17 -14.93 -2.92
N GLU A 42 -8.68 -14.75 -1.70
CA GLU A 42 -8.72 -13.46 -1.00
C GLU A 42 -7.38 -13.10 -0.35
N LEU A 43 -6.47 -14.06 -0.23
CA LEU A 43 -5.13 -13.85 0.33
C LEU A 43 -4.08 -13.62 -0.77
N LEU A 44 -3.49 -12.42 -0.78
CA LEU A 44 -2.33 -12.11 -1.61
C LEU A 44 -1.05 -12.59 -0.93
N VAL A 45 -0.37 -13.57 -1.53
CA VAL A 45 0.90 -14.12 -1.04
C VAL A 45 2.03 -13.74 -1.97
N VAL A 46 3.06 -13.09 -1.44
CA VAL A 46 4.24 -12.64 -2.20
C VAL A 46 5.50 -13.31 -1.67
N ASP A 47 6.22 -13.99 -2.55
CA ASP A 47 7.56 -14.50 -2.29
C ASP A 47 8.57 -13.36 -2.55
N LEU A 48 9.15 -12.83 -1.48
CA LEU A 48 10.11 -11.73 -1.55
C LEU A 48 11.47 -12.16 -2.12
N ASP A 49 11.83 -13.44 -1.98
CA ASP A 49 13.09 -13.97 -2.53
C ASP A 49 13.01 -14.08 -4.06
N LYS A 50 11.83 -14.45 -4.58
CA LYS A 50 11.58 -14.55 -6.02
C LYS A 50 11.03 -13.26 -6.63
N GLY A 51 10.55 -12.32 -5.81
CA GLY A 51 9.84 -11.13 -6.26
C GLY A 51 8.55 -11.46 -7.02
N ALA A 52 7.84 -12.51 -6.61
CA ALA A 52 6.69 -13.06 -7.34
C ALA A 52 5.46 -13.24 -6.47
N VAL A 53 4.28 -13.02 -7.04
CA VAL A 53 3.00 -13.38 -6.43
C VAL A 53 2.83 -14.89 -6.56
N LEU A 54 2.64 -15.57 -5.43
CA LEU A 54 2.38 -17.02 -5.39
C LEU A 54 0.89 -17.34 -5.42
N ARG A 55 0.06 -16.46 -4.86
CA ARG A 55 -1.40 -16.62 -4.75
C ARG A 55 -2.08 -15.25 -4.67
N GLY A 56 -3.32 -15.21 -5.14
CA GLY A 56 -4.23 -14.08 -5.00
C GLY A 56 -4.04 -13.05 -6.11
N GLU A 57 -5.02 -12.18 -6.24
CA GLU A 57 -5.02 -11.12 -7.24
C GLU A 57 -4.69 -9.77 -6.61
N ILE A 58 -3.99 -8.92 -7.37
CA ILE A 58 -3.77 -7.54 -6.95
C ILE A 58 -5.10 -6.80 -7.18
N PRO A 59 -5.73 -6.24 -6.12
CA PRO A 59 -7.09 -5.71 -6.20
C PRO A 59 -7.23 -4.48 -7.10
N CYS A 60 -6.13 -3.79 -7.39
CA CYS A 60 -6.09 -2.67 -8.32
C CYS A 60 -4.68 -2.50 -8.89
N ALA A 61 -4.58 -2.33 -10.21
CA ALA A 61 -3.33 -1.92 -10.82
C ALA A 61 -3.01 -0.47 -10.45
N LEU A 62 -1.73 -0.19 -10.16
CA LEU A 62 -1.28 1.18 -10.05
C LEU A 62 -1.35 1.86 -11.44
N PRO A 63 -1.78 3.13 -11.50
CA PRO A 63 -1.68 3.96 -12.71
C PRO A 63 -0.27 3.85 -13.34
N ASP A 64 -0.21 3.56 -14.63
CA ASP A 64 1.03 3.28 -15.36
C ASP A 64 2.05 4.40 -15.21
N SER A 65 1.59 5.65 -15.31
CA SER A 65 2.44 6.82 -15.14
C SER A 65 3.05 6.90 -13.74
N VAL A 66 2.38 6.44 -12.69
CA VAL A 66 2.94 6.40 -11.33
C VAL A 66 3.92 5.23 -11.22
N ARG A 67 3.53 4.06 -11.73
CA ARG A 67 4.31 2.83 -11.67
C ARG A 67 5.65 2.99 -12.39
N PHE A 68 5.64 3.50 -13.62
CA PHE A 68 6.85 3.67 -14.42
C PHE A 68 7.77 4.76 -13.85
N ASP A 69 7.21 5.91 -13.46
CA ASP A 69 7.99 6.97 -12.81
C ASP A 69 8.70 6.46 -11.54
N LEU A 70 7.98 5.70 -10.69
CA LEU A 70 8.54 5.15 -9.46
C LEU A 70 9.59 4.09 -9.75
N ARG A 71 9.31 3.16 -10.67
CA ARG A 71 10.24 2.10 -11.07
C ARG A 71 11.55 2.68 -11.59
N ASP A 72 11.47 3.62 -12.53
CA ASP A 72 12.65 4.18 -13.18
C ASP A 72 13.49 5.01 -12.19
N ALA A 73 12.83 5.77 -11.31
CA ALA A 73 13.51 6.50 -10.24
C ALA A 73 14.16 5.58 -9.21
N LEU A 74 13.50 4.48 -8.82
CA LEU A 74 14.07 3.48 -7.92
C LEU A 74 15.25 2.77 -8.58
N TYR A 75 15.15 2.44 -9.87
CA TYR A 75 16.24 1.80 -10.62
C TYR A 75 17.49 2.68 -10.60
N GLU A 76 17.38 3.97 -10.95
CA GLU A 76 18.53 4.88 -10.94
C GLU A 76 19.06 5.15 -9.51
N CYS A 77 18.17 5.21 -8.51
CA CYS A 77 18.56 5.37 -7.11
C CYS A 77 19.35 4.16 -6.57
N LEU A 78 18.95 2.95 -6.96
CA LEU A 78 19.51 1.71 -6.46
C LEU A 78 20.66 1.17 -7.30
N LYS A 79 20.78 1.58 -8.57
CA LYS A 79 21.85 1.17 -9.51
C LYS A 79 23.26 1.19 -8.91
N PRO A 80 23.69 2.21 -8.14
CA PRO A 80 25.01 2.19 -7.50
C PRO A 80 25.18 1.03 -6.51
N ASN A 81 24.10 0.63 -5.82
CA ASN A 81 24.10 -0.44 -4.81
C ASN A 81 24.01 -1.85 -5.41
N VAL A 82 23.83 -1.96 -6.74
CA VAL A 82 23.86 -3.24 -7.45
C VAL A 82 25.32 -3.65 -7.63
N SER A 83 25.87 -4.30 -6.61
CA SER A 83 27.29 -4.69 -6.56
C SER A 83 27.63 -5.95 -7.36
N ARG A 84 26.64 -6.62 -7.96
CA ARG A 84 26.82 -7.86 -8.75
C ARG A 84 25.76 -8.00 -9.84
N SER A 85 25.94 -7.25 -10.93
CA SER A 85 25.33 -7.60 -12.21
C SER A 85 26.40 -8.29 -13.06
N ASP A 86 26.06 -9.42 -13.67
CA ASP A 86 26.97 -10.21 -14.53
C ASP A 86 27.49 -9.43 -15.76
N HIS A 87 27.00 -8.19 -15.96
CA HIS A 87 27.36 -7.30 -17.07
C HIS A 87 28.24 -6.11 -16.67
N VAL A 88 28.67 -5.98 -15.41
CA VAL A 88 29.48 -4.84 -14.94
C VAL A 88 30.88 -5.29 -14.56
N PHE A 89 31.88 -4.79 -15.29
CA PHE A 89 33.29 -5.06 -15.06
C PHE A 89 33.71 -4.72 -13.63
N ALA A 90 34.37 -5.67 -12.96
CA ALA A 90 34.76 -5.66 -11.55
C ALA A 90 35.53 -4.43 -11.04
N HIS A 91 36.03 -3.57 -11.94
CA HIS A 91 36.89 -2.43 -11.63
C HIS A 91 36.12 -1.14 -11.29
N HIS A 92 34.79 -1.12 -11.43
CA HIS A 92 33.95 0.05 -11.13
C HIS A 92 33.22 -0.05 -9.80
N PHE A 93 33.39 -1.15 -9.04
CA PHE A 93 32.71 -1.30 -7.78
C PHE A 93 33.43 -0.52 -6.67
N PRO A 94 32.69 0.27 -5.88
CA PRO A 94 33.27 0.92 -4.72
C PRO A 94 33.83 -0.14 -3.76
N SER A 95 35.00 0.16 -3.21
CA SER A 95 35.73 -0.72 -2.28
C SER A 95 35.02 -0.98 -0.95
N LYS A 96 33.90 -0.28 -0.69
CA LYS A 96 33.02 -0.49 0.47
C LYS A 96 31.59 -0.74 0.00
N PRO A 97 30.83 -1.60 0.72
CA PRO A 97 29.39 -1.72 0.50
C PRO A 97 28.75 -0.33 0.59
N LEU A 98 28.02 0.06 -0.44
CA LEU A 98 27.26 1.29 -0.40
C LEU A 98 26.11 1.12 0.60
N VAL A 99 25.89 2.15 1.41
CA VAL A 99 24.78 2.18 2.37
C VAL A 99 23.48 2.30 1.58
N PHE A 100 22.48 1.49 1.93
CA PHE A 100 21.17 1.54 1.29
C PHE A 100 20.57 2.96 1.39
N PRO A 101 20.12 3.57 0.28
CA PRO A 101 19.72 4.98 0.24
C PRO A 101 18.28 5.16 0.76
N GLU A 102 18.04 4.82 2.04
CA GLU A 102 16.71 4.77 2.66
C GLU A 102 15.92 6.08 2.51
N ILE A 103 16.55 7.22 2.79
CA ILE A 103 15.91 8.54 2.73
C ILE A 103 15.45 8.85 1.29
N ALA A 104 16.30 8.54 0.31
CA ALA A 104 15.98 8.77 -1.09
C ALA A 104 14.82 7.87 -1.53
N VAL A 105 14.86 6.58 -1.21
CA VAL A 105 13.78 5.62 -1.49
C VAL A 105 12.48 6.07 -0.86
N ARG A 106 12.47 6.45 0.42
CA ARG A 106 11.28 7.00 1.10
C ARG A 106 10.73 8.22 0.37
N GLY A 107 11.60 9.14 -0.07
CA GLY A 107 11.20 10.31 -0.85
C GLY A 107 10.53 9.95 -2.18
N LEU A 108 11.02 8.90 -2.87
CA LEU A 108 10.41 8.41 -4.11
C LEU A 108 8.99 7.89 -3.88
N PHE A 109 8.80 7.04 -2.87
CA PHE A 109 7.47 6.54 -2.50
C PHE A 109 6.53 7.66 -2.06
N LEU A 110 7.00 8.62 -1.27
CA LEU A 110 6.18 9.77 -0.87
C LEU A 110 5.68 10.57 -2.08
N ARG A 111 6.54 10.81 -3.07
CA ARG A 111 6.12 11.49 -4.31
C ARG A 111 5.08 10.68 -5.10
N ALA A 112 5.26 9.37 -5.20
CA ALA A 112 4.30 8.49 -5.86
C ALA A 112 2.94 8.48 -5.15
N VAL A 113 2.94 8.37 -3.81
CA VAL A 113 1.72 8.44 -2.98
C VAL A 113 1.02 9.79 -3.14
N ASN A 114 1.75 10.91 -3.11
CA ASN A 114 1.16 12.23 -3.33
C ASN A 114 0.53 12.36 -4.73
N LYS A 115 1.13 11.75 -5.76
CA LYS A 115 0.58 11.72 -7.12
C LYS A 115 -0.71 10.89 -7.19
N LEU A 116 -0.74 9.74 -6.50
CA LEU A 116 -1.93 8.87 -6.41
C LEU A 116 -3.09 9.58 -5.71
N ILE A 117 -2.84 10.19 -4.55
CA ILE A 117 -3.83 10.91 -3.74
C ILE A 117 -4.26 12.22 -4.41
N GLY A 118 -3.36 12.89 -5.13
CA GLY A 118 -3.66 14.18 -5.76
C GLY A 118 -4.00 15.28 -4.76
N ASP A 119 -4.68 16.33 -5.23
CA ASP A 119 -5.09 17.48 -4.39
C ASP A 119 -6.36 17.16 -3.58
N PHE A 120 -6.24 16.18 -2.69
CA PHE A 120 -7.31 15.76 -1.80
C PHE A 120 -7.81 16.89 -0.89
N GLY A 121 -6.93 17.82 -0.50
CA GLY A 121 -7.25 18.90 0.43
C GLY A 121 -8.34 19.84 -0.10
N TYR A 122 -8.43 20.01 -1.42
CA TYR A 122 -9.44 20.85 -2.07
C TYR A 122 -10.86 20.29 -1.96
N HIS A 123 -11.01 18.97 -1.87
CA HIS A 123 -12.31 18.29 -1.84
C HIS A 123 -12.79 17.99 -0.40
N ARG A 124 -12.16 18.62 0.58
CA ARG A 124 -12.42 18.42 2.00
C ARG A 124 -12.90 19.69 2.65
N TYR A 125 -13.99 19.58 3.42
CA TYR A 125 -14.58 20.70 4.14
C TYR A 125 -14.65 20.39 5.63
N VAL A 126 -14.24 21.33 6.48
CA VAL A 126 -14.36 21.20 7.94
C VAL A 126 -15.49 22.10 8.40
N TRP A 127 -16.52 21.50 8.98
CA TRP A 127 -17.58 22.21 9.65
C TRP A 127 -17.36 22.16 11.15
N THR A 128 -17.41 23.32 11.80
CA THR A 128 -17.28 23.41 13.25
C THR A 128 -18.63 23.81 13.83
N ASP A 129 -19.19 22.95 14.68
CA ASP A 129 -20.30 23.31 15.55
C ASP A 129 -19.72 23.98 16.80
N GLU A 130 -19.82 25.32 16.85
CA GLU A 130 -19.30 26.14 17.94
C GLU A 130 -20.01 25.86 19.27
N PHE A 131 -21.29 25.47 19.23
CA PHE A 131 -22.09 25.18 20.42
C PHE A 131 -21.76 23.80 20.98
N ALA A 132 -21.63 22.79 20.11
CA ALA A 132 -21.31 21.42 20.53
C ALA A 132 -19.81 21.16 20.71
N ARG A 133 -18.93 22.12 20.36
CA ARG A 133 -17.47 21.93 20.28
C ARG A 133 -17.09 20.69 19.46
N LYS A 134 -17.83 20.44 18.37
CA LYS A 134 -17.61 19.30 17.48
C LYS A 134 -17.12 19.80 16.14
N ARG A 135 -16.20 19.07 15.53
CA ARG A 135 -15.76 19.31 14.15
C ARG A 135 -16.14 18.11 13.30
N THR A 136 -16.82 18.36 12.21
CA THR A 136 -17.20 17.34 11.23
C THR A 136 -16.39 17.58 9.97
N VAL A 137 -15.85 16.52 9.39
CA VAL A 137 -15.10 16.60 8.14
C VAL A 137 -15.97 15.99 7.05
N PHE A 138 -16.28 16.80 6.04
CA PHE A 138 -16.97 16.37 4.85
C PHE A 138 -15.97 16.11 3.74
N PHE A 139 -16.19 15.05 2.98
CA PHE A 139 -15.47 14.75 1.77
C PHE A 139 -16.43 14.70 0.59
N ASP A 140 -16.11 15.47 -0.44
CA ASP A 140 -16.83 15.49 -1.71
C ASP A 140 -16.20 14.50 -2.68
N GLU A 141 -16.66 13.25 -2.56
CA GLU A 141 -16.24 12.12 -3.40
C GLU A 141 -16.49 12.39 -4.88
N ALA A 142 -17.66 12.95 -5.22
CA ALA A 142 -18.05 13.20 -6.60
C ALA A 142 -17.10 14.20 -7.27
N SER A 143 -16.82 15.32 -6.59
CA SER A 143 -15.87 16.33 -7.06
C SER A 143 -14.44 15.78 -7.18
N TYR A 144 -13.99 14.98 -6.21
CA TYR A 144 -12.66 14.35 -6.25
C TYR A 144 -12.50 13.37 -7.43
N LEU A 145 -13.48 12.51 -7.66
CA LEU A 145 -13.47 11.57 -8.77
C LEU A 145 -13.67 12.25 -10.13
N ALA A 146 -14.46 13.33 -10.20
CA ALA A 146 -14.62 14.14 -11.39
C ALA A 146 -13.35 14.90 -11.78
N ALA A 147 -12.60 15.40 -10.80
CA ALA A 147 -11.29 16.04 -11.00
C ALA A 147 -10.17 15.03 -11.34
N SER A 148 -10.42 13.72 -11.20
CA SER A 148 -9.44 12.68 -11.46
C SER A 148 -9.30 12.37 -12.95
N THR A 149 -8.06 12.22 -13.40
CA THR A 149 -7.77 11.72 -14.75
C THR A 149 -8.32 10.30 -14.93
N PRO A 150 -8.67 9.86 -16.16
CA PRO A 150 -9.19 8.51 -16.38
C PRO A 150 -8.28 7.40 -15.83
N GLU A 151 -6.98 7.56 -16.01
CA GLU A 151 -5.95 6.64 -15.51
C GLU A 151 -5.95 6.49 -13.97
N MET A 152 -6.29 7.56 -13.25
CA MET A 152 -6.29 7.59 -11.79
C MET A 152 -7.62 7.14 -11.16
N ARG A 153 -8.71 7.16 -11.95
CA ARG A 153 -10.07 7.07 -11.41
C ARG A 153 -10.34 5.74 -10.73
N GLU A 154 -9.96 4.63 -11.36
CA GLU A 154 -10.15 3.29 -10.80
C GLU A 154 -9.43 3.14 -9.44
N PHE A 155 -8.15 3.50 -9.39
CA PHE A 155 -7.38 3.51 -8.16
C PHE A 155 -8.03 4.39 -7.09
N ARG A 156 -8.42 5.61 -7.44
CA ARG A 156 -8.98 6.57 -6.47
C ARG A 156 -10.34 6.12 -5.95
N THR A 157 -11.19 5.52 -6.78
CA THR A 157 -12.47 4.92 -6.36
C THR A 157 -12.26 3.83 -5.32
N LEU A 158 -11.26 2.96 -5.50
CA LEU A 158 -10.95 1.91 -4.53
C LEU A 158 -10.29 2.49 -3.27
N PHE A 159 -9.39 3.46 -3.43
CA PHE A 159 -8.67 4.09 -2.33
C PHE A 159 -9.61 4.76 -1.32
N ILE A 160 -10.61 5.52 -1.78
CA ILE A 160 -11.56 6.21 -0.87
C ILE A 160 -12.41 5.23 -0.05
N ALA A 161 -12.57 3.99 -0.52
CA ALA A 161 -13.29 2.94 0.21
C ALA A 161 -12.43 2.25 1.29
N THR A 162 -11.14 2.60 1.41
CA THR A 162 -10.24 1.97 2.37
C THR A 162 -10.32 2.61 3.77
N GLN A 163 -10.03 1.78 4.78
CA GLN A 163 -9.82 2.27 6.15
C GLN A 163 -8.63 3.24 6.24
N ALA A 164 -7.56 2.98 5.48
CA ALA A 164 -6.37 3.85 5.44
C ALA A 164 -6.71 5.28 4.99
N PHE A 165 -7.60 5.43 4.02
CA PHE A 165 -8.10 6.75 3.62
C PHE A 165 -8.92 7.42 4.73
N SER A 166 -9.81 6.67 5.37
CA SER A 166 -10.62 7.18 6.49
C SER A 166 -9.74 7.70 7.65
N GLU A 167 -8.65 7.01 7.96
CA GLU A 167 -7.69 7.46 8.97
C GLU A 167 -6.87 8.67 8.53
N PHE A 168 -6.42 8.69 7.27
CA PHE A 168 -5.74 9.85 6.67
C PHE A 168 -6.58 11.13 6.78
N MET A 169 -7.89 11.03 6.52
CA MET A 169 -8.84 12.14 6.68
C MET A 169 -8.88 12.71 8.11
N ILE A 170 -8.80 11.83 9.11
CA ILE A 170 -8.90 12.19 10.52
C ILE A 170 -7.56 12.76 11.03
N ILE A 171 -6.43 12.15 10.67
CA ILE A 171 -5.10 12.52 11.18
C ILE A 171 -4.69 13.94 10.75
N ILE A 172 -5.06 14.38 9.55
CA ILE A 172 -4.77 15.75 9.07
C ILE A 172 -5.49 16.83 9.91
N ASN A 173 -6.45 16.47 10.77
CA ASN A 173 -7.19 17.40 11.62
C ASN A 173 -6.70 17.47 13.08
N PHE A 174 -5.49 16.99 13.39
CA PHE A 174 -5.02 16.91 14.78
C PHE A 174 -4.97 18.27 15.52
N HIS A 175 -6.02 18.53 16.31
CA HIS A 175 -6.07 19.38 17.50
C HIS A 175 -7.26 19.01 18.42
N GLY A 176 -7.28 17.78 18.95
CA GLY A 176 -8.02 17.49 20.20
C GLY A 176 -9.55 17.43 20.16
N PHE A 177 -10.19 17.17 19.02
CA PHE A 177 -11.64 17.01 18.92
C PHE A 177 -12.04 15.62 18.37
N TYR A 178 -13.25 15.17 18.72
CA TYR A 178 -13.89 14.00 18.10
C TYR A 178 -14.46 14.41 16.74
N PHE A 179 -14.11 13.66 15.68
CA PHE A 179 -14.56 13.92 14.32
C PHE A 179 -15.54 12.86 13.83
N VAL A 180 -16.56 13.30 13.10
CA VAL A 180 -17.40 12.43 12.27
C VAL A 180 -17.00 12.70 10.81
N VAL A 181 -16.69 11.64 10.07
CA VAL A 181 -16.45 11.71 8.62
C VAL A 181 -17.77 11.43 7.93
N VAL A 182 -18.21 12.36 7.07
CA VAL A 182 -19.44 12.20 6.27
C VAL A 182 -19.07 12.24 4.80
N PHE A 183 -19.35 11.14 4.10
CA PHE A 183 -19.21 11.03 2.65
C PHE A 183 -20.45 11.61 1.97
N LEU A 184 -20.26 12.65 1.16
CA LEU A 184 -21.34 13.24 0.37
C LEU A 184 -21.46 12.45 -0.95
N LYS A 185 -22.53 11.67 -1.07
CA LYS A 185 -22.87 10.96 -2.31
C LYS A 185 -24.07 11.65 -2.96
N GLU A 186 -23.85 12.32 -4.09
CA GLU A 186 -24.98 12.81 -4.90
C GLU A 186 -25.73 11.61 -5.49
N ARG A 187 -27.07 11.68 -5.45
CA ARG A 187 -27.99 10.65 -5.96
C ARG A 187 -28.20 10.77 -7.46
#